data_AF-A0A0R3CYB1-F1
#
_entry.id   AF-A0A0R3CYB1-F1
#
_cell.length_a   1.000
_cell.length_b   1.000
_cell.length_c   1.000
_cell.angle_alpha   90.00
_cell.angle_beta   90.00
_cell.angle_gamma   90.00
#
_symmetry.space_group_name_H-M   'P 1'
#
loop_
_entity.id
_entity.type
_entity.pdbx_description
1 polymer ?
#
loop_
_entity_poly.entity_id
_entity_poly.type
_entity_poly.pdbx_seq_one_letter_code
_entity_poly.pdbx_strand_id
1 'polypeptide(L)' 'MDLDGKIARVKELIAKREELDTELNELLGGAARERRGPKCSIRNETGHRATTCPTKSSAALTA' A
#
# COMPACT_ATOMS: atom_id res chain seq x y z
N MET A 1 5.21 29.68 19.11
CA MET A 1 3.99 29.41 18.32
C MET A 1 2.92 28.90 19.26
N ASP A 2 1.90 29.73 19.47
CA ASP A 2 0.72 29.44 20.28
C ASP A 2 -0.11 28.30 19.70
N LEU A 3 -0.95 27.69 20.53
CA LEU A 3 -1.75 26.52 20.15
C LEU A 3 -2.68 26.83 18.98
N ASP A 4 -3.32 28.00 18.99
CA ASP A 4 -4.14 28.49 17.89
C ASP A 4 -3.37 28.64 16.58
N GLY A 5 -2.11 29.10 16.64
CA GLY A 5 -1.23 29.17 15.47
C GLY A 5 -0.87 27.80 14.92
N LYS A 6 -0.66 26.81 15.81
CA LYS A 6 -0.44 25.41 15.40
C LYS A 6 -1.69 24.81 14.76
N ILE A 7 -2.87 25.08 15.32
CA ILE A 7 -4.16 24.61 14.79
C ILE A 7 -4.41 25.20 13.41
N ALA A 8 -4.18 26.50 13.22
CA ALA A 8 -4.30 27.14 11.92
C ALA A 8 -3.37 26.48 10.90
N ARG A 9 -2.11 26.23 11.28
CA ARG A 9 -1.14 25.58 10.39
C ARG A 9 -1.54 24.15 10.02
N VAL A 10 -2.08 23.39 10.97
CA VAL A 10 -2.59 22.02 10.71
C VAL A 10 -3.76 22.06 9.74
N LYS A 11 -4.69 23.01 9.88
CA LYS A 11 -5.81 23.18 8.93
C LYS A 11 -5.32 23.47 7.51
N GLU A 12 -4.34 24.35 7.35
CA GLU A 12 -3.72 24.62 6.04
C GLU A 12 -3.07 23.36 5.44
N LEU A 13 -2.40 22.56 6.27
CA LEU A 13 -1.73 21.32 5.82
C LEU A 13 -2.74 20.25 5.40
N ILE A 14 -3.90 20.17 6.07
CA ILE A 14 -4.98 19.25 5.70
C ILE A 14 -5.55 19.65 4.33
N ALA A 15 -5.89 20.92 4.13
CA ALA A 15 -6.42 21.40 2.86
C ALA A 15 -5.47 21.10 1.69
N LYS A 16 -4.18 21.39 1.87
CA LYS A 16 -3.14 21.05 0.86
C LYS A 16 -3.04 19.57 0.60
N ARG A 17 -3.22 18.73 1.62
CA ARG A 17 -3.20 17.29 1.46
C ARG A 17 -4.37 16.80 0.61
N GLU A 18 -5.57 17.35 0.81
CA GLU A 18 -6.75 16.98 0.03
C GLU A 18 -6.64 17.40 -1.45
N GLU A 19 -6.07 18.58 -1.71
CA GLU A 19 -5.74 19.03 -3.06
C GLU A 19 -4.76 18.07 -3.74
N LEU A 20 -3.67 17.70 -3.05
CA LEU A 20 -2.68 16.76 -3.57
C LEU A 20 -3.24 15.35 -3.75
N ASP A 21 -4.04 14.84 -2.82
CA ASP A 21 -4.70 13.54 -2.95
C ASP A 21 -5.63 13.53 -4.18
N THR A 22 -6.32 14.65 -4.46
CA THR A 22 -7.15 14.81 -5.68
C THR A 22 -6.30 14.80 -6.95
N GLU A 23 -5.25 15.62 -7.01
CA GLU A 23 -4.35 15.68 -8.17
C GLU A 23 -3.66 14.33 -8.43
N LEU A 24 -3.20 13.64 -7.37
CA LEU A 24 -2.64 12.30 -7.48
C LEU A 24 -3.68 11.28 -7.96
N ASN A 25 -4.92 11.39 -7.52
CA ASN A 25 -6.01 10.53 -7.96
C ASN A 25 -6.32 10.74 -9.46
N GLU A 26 -6.30 11.98 -9.93
CA GLU A 26 -6.49 12.32 -11.35
C GLU A 26 -5.30 11.85 -12.22
N LEU A 27 -4.07 12.10 -11.77
CA LEU A 27 -2.86 11.74 -12.53
C LEU A 27 -2.58 10.23 -12.55
N LEU A 28 -2.92 9.52 -11.48
CA LEU A 28 -2.62 8.09 -11.32
C LEU A 28 -3.86 7.20 -11.46
N GLY A 29 -5.02 7.78 -11.80
CA GLY A 29 -6.25 7.05 -12.15
C GLY A 29 -6.93 6.35 -10.97
N GLY A 30 -6.76 6.89 -9.76
CA GLY A 30 -7.35 6.40 -8.53
C GLY A 30 -6.84 5.06 -8.03
N ALA A 31 -6.52 5.05 -6.74
CA ALA A 31 -5.66 4.08 -6.06
C ALA A 31 -4.20 4.23 -6.47
N ALA A 32 -3.39 4.75 -5.55
CA ALA A 32 -2.05 4.22 -5.35
C ALA A 32 -2.19 2.69 -5.45
N ARG A 33 -1.80 2.13 -6.59
CA ARG A 33 -1.99 0.72 -6.95
C ARG A 33 -1.53 -0.05 -5.74
N GLU A 34 -2.47 -0.55 -4.93
CA GLU A 34 -2.17 -1.34 -3.76
C GLU A 34 -1.19 -2.35 -4.29
N ARG A 35 0.07 -2.28 -3.82
CA ARG A 35 1.14 -3.14 -4.32
C ARG A 35 0.63 -4.53 -4.01
N ARG A 36 -0.03 -5.17 -4.99
CA ARG A 36 -0.73 -6.43 -4.78
C ARG A 36 0.33 -7.31 -4.18
N GLY A 37 0.16 -7.63 -2.89
CA GLY A 37 1.12 -8.43 -2.17
C GLY A 37 1.40 -9.68 -3.00
N PRO A 38 2.60 -10.25 -2.92
CA PRO A 38 2.93 -11.43 -3.71
C PRO A 38 1.80 -12.46 -3.58
N LYS A 39 1.16 -12.77 -4.71
CA LYS A 39 0.06 -13.73 -4.80
C LYS A 39 0.62 -15.03 -5.34
N CYS A 40 0.29 -16.13 -4.66
CA CYS A 40 0.75 -17.45 -5.07
C CYS A 40 -0.09 -17.92 -6.25
N SER A 41 0.51 -18.12 -7.41
CA SER A 41 -0.20 -18.64 -8.59
C SER A 41 -0.66 -20.10 -8.46
N ILE A 42 -0.21 -20.82 -7.42
CA ILE A 42 -0.55 -22.23 -7.19
C ILE A 42 -1.83 -22.37 -6.35
N ARG A 43 -1.96 -21.56 -5.28
CA ARG A 43 -3.08 -21.63 -4.33
C ARG A 43 -3.95 -20.37 -4.31
N ASN A 44 -3.61 -19.38 -5.13
CA ASN A 44 -4.24 -18.06 -5.18
C ASN A 44 -4.25 -17.30 -3.84
N GLU A 45 -3.42 -17.72 -2.89
CA GLU A 45 -3.26 -17.09 -1.57
C GLU A 45 -2.37 -15.84 -1.64
N THR A 46 -2.67 -14.83 -0.85
CA THR A 46 -1.86 -13.60 -0.71
C THR A 46 -0.78 -13.77 0.36
N GLY A 47 0.39 -13.14 0.18
CA GLY A 47 1.49 -13.13 1.15
C GLY A 47 2.74 -13.92 0.74
N HIS A 48 2.71 -14.68 -0.36
CA HIS A 48 3.87 -15.40 -0.90
C HIS A 48 3.77 -15.59 -2.42
N ARG A 49 4.90 -15.79 -3.10
CA ARG A 49 4.93 -16.08 -4.55
C ARG A 49 4.87 -17.59 -4.77
N ALA A 50 4.55 -18.03 -5.99
CA ALA A 50 4.61 -19.45 -6.36
C ALA A 50 6.00 -20.08 -6.12
N THR A 51 7.07 -19.28 -6.19
CA THR A 51 8.46 -19.69 -5.92
C THR A 51 8.75 -19.92 -4.43
N THR A 52 8.05 -19.23 -3.54
CA THR A 52 8.17 -19.35 -2.08
C THR A 52 6.94 -20.03 -1.46
N CYS A 53 6.20 -20.81 -2.25
CA CYS A 53 5.01 -21.48 -1.79
C CYS A 53 5.39 -22.59 -0.80
N PRO A 54 4.92 -22.54 0.46
CA PRO A 54 5.31 -23.51 1.49
C PRO A 54 4.91 -24.95 1.12
N THR A 55 3.86 -25.15 0.33
CA THR A 55 3.50 -26.48 -0.19
C THR A 55 4.50 -27.02 -1.22
N LYS A 56 5.15 -26.14 -1.99
CA LYS A 56 6.24 -26.53 -2.92
C LYS A 56 7.54 -26.72 -2.16
N SER A 57 7.85 -25.85 -1.20
CA SER A 57 9.04 -25.98 -0.35
C SER A 57 8.96 -27.19 0.60
N SER A 58 7.76 -27.61 1.00
CA SER A 58 7.57 -28.86 1.75
C SER A 58 7.92 -30.11 0.95
N ALA A 59 8.03 -30.02 -0.40
CA ALA A 59 8.56 -31.09 -1.23
C ALA A 59 10.09 -31.04 -1.40
N ALA A 60 10.74 -29.95 -0.96
CA ALA A 60 12.20 -29.75 -1.07
C ALA A 60 12.96 -29.94 0.26
N LEU A 61 12.26 -30.19 1.38
CA LEU A 61 12.86 -30.45 2.69
C LEU A 61 12.68 -31.92 3.14
N THR A 62 12.47 -32.83 2.19
CA THR A 62 12.37 -34.28 2.42
C THR A 62 13.08 -35.06 1.30
N ALA A 63 14.30 -34.65 0.94
CA ALA A 63 15.22 -35.44 0.12
C ALA A 63 16.64 -35.27 0.66
#